data_AF-A0A6M8VYW6-F1
#
_entry.id   AF-A0A6M8VYW6-F1
#
_cell.length_a   1.000
_cell.length_b   1.000
_cell.length_c   1.000
_cell.angle_alpha   90.00
_cell.angle_beta   90.00
_cell.angle_gamma   90.00
#
_symmetry.space_group_name_H-M   'P 1'
#
loop_
_entity.id
_entity.type
_entity.pdbx_description
1 polymer ?
#
loop_
_entity_poly.entity_id
_entity_poly.type
_entity_poly.pdbx_seq_one_letter_code
_entity_poly.pdbx_strand_id
1 'polypeptide(L)'
;MFIKQIVLEGAAGDVAITRMEGGAVVSANDVETEVRWIDTREDRYAVAHAAAEVLCGTTARGTLNATNSMVHEVLDLIDRVAGC
;
A
#
# COMPACT_ATOMS: atom_id res chain seq x y z
N MET A 1 10.07 -3.28 -18.30
CA MET A 1 8.61 -3.16 -18.13
C MET A 1 8.37 -2.40 -16.84
N PHE A 2 7.53 -1.36 -16.84
CA PHE A 2 7.17 -0.60 -15.64
C PHE A 2 5.65 -0.61 -15.48
N ILE A 3 5.20 -0.70 -14.24
CA ILE A 3 3.77 -0.57 -13.91
C ILE A 3 3.53 0.90 -13.60
N LYS A 4 2.66 1.55 -14.38
CA LYS A 4 2.31 2.96 -14.15
C LYS A 4 1.43 3.10 -12.91
N GLN A 5 0.50 2.17 -12.71
CA GLN A 5 -0.45 2.22 -11.63
C GLN A 5 -1.01 0.82 -11.35
N ILE A 6 -1.30 0.54 -10.07
CA ILE A 6 -2.13 -0.57 -9.60
C ILE A 6 -3.28 0.03 -8.79
N VAL A 7 -4.48 -0.50 -8.94
CA VAL A 7 -5.62 -0.21 -8.07
C VAL A 7 -6.04 -1.51 -7.40
N LEU A 8 -6.17 -1.46 -6.07
CA LEU A 8 -6.61 -2.55 -5.22
C LEU A 8 -7.98 -2.19 -4.70
N GLU A 9 -8.98 -3.01 -5.04
CA GLU A 9 -10.36 -2.81 -4.61
C GLU A 9 -10.56 -3.42 -3.22
N GLY A 10 -11.14 -2.64 -2.31
CA GLY A 10 -11.23 -2.98 -0.89
C GLY A 10 -12.62 -2.82 -0.30
N ALA A 11 -12.81 -3.37 0.90
CA ALA A 11 -14.07 -3.33 1.62
C ALA A 11 -14.37 -1.95 2.24
N ALA A 12 -13.36 -1.22 2.72
CA ALA A 12 -13.54 0.13 3.29
C ALA A 12 -13.11 1.25 2.35
N GLY A 13 -12.40 0.91 1.27
CA GLY A 13 -12.01 1.83 0.20
C GLY A 13 -10.98 1.20 -0.73
N ASP A 14 -10.75 1.85 -1.86
CA ASP A 14 -9.77 1.43 -2.84
C ASP A 14 -8.41 2.06 -2.53
N VAL A 15 -7.33 1.33 -2.81
CA VAL A 15 -5.96 1.83 -2.72
C VAL A 15 -5.36 1.88 -4.12
N ALA A 16 -4.89 3.06 -4.53
CA ALA A 16 -4.11 3.20 -5.75
C ALA A 16 -2.63 3.38 -5.44
N ILE A 17 -1.78 2.66 -6.16
CA ILE A 17 -0.32 2.77 -6.10
C ILE A 17 0.13 3.27 -7.47
N THR A 18 0.53 4.54 -7.55
CA THR A 18 0.88 5.22 -8.80
C THR A 18 2.37 5.49 -8.85
N ARG A 19 3.02 5.07 -9.92
CA ARG A 19 4.46 5.29 -10.11
C ARG A 19 4.76 6.79 -10.22
N MET A 20 5.84 7.22 -9.57
CA MET A 20 6.45 8.54 -9.74
C MET A 20 7.96 8.40 -10.02
N GLU A 21 8.64 9.51 -10.27
CA GLU A 21 10.09 9.51 -10.37
C GLU A 21 10.71 9.16 -9.01
N GLY A 22 11.54 8.12 -8.97
CA GLY A 22 12.19 7.67 -7.73
C GLY A 22 11.28 6.93 -6.73
N GLY A 23 10.07 6.50 -7.12
CA GLY A 23 9.19 5.77 -6.21
C GLY A 23 7.75 5.61 -6.68
N ALA A 24 6.82 5.62 -5.73
CA ALA A 24 5.38 5.58 -5.96
C ALA A 24 4.62 6.48 -4.96
N VAL A 25 3.44 6.93 -5.35
CA VAL A 25 2.43 7.52 -4.48
C VAL A 25 1.39 6.44 -4.17
N VAL A 26 1.12 6.22 -2.89
CA VAL A 26 0.03 5.36 -2.40
C VAL A 26 -1.10 6.28 -1.93
N SER A 27 -2.28 6.13 -2.54
CA SER A 27 -3.44 7.00 -2.26
C SER A 27 -4.67 6.19 -1.89
N ALA A 28 -5.40 6.65 -0.86
CA ALA A 28 -6.65 6.07 -0.40
C ALA A 28 -7.47 7.11 0.38
N ASN A 29 -8.79 7.16 0.18
CA ASN A 29 -9.71 8.05 0.92
C ASN A 29 -9.23 9.52 1.00
N ASP A 30 -8.84 10.09 -0.13
CA ASP A 30 -8.31 11.47 -0.25
C ASP A 30 -7.00 11.74 0.52
N VAL A 31 -6.33 10.69 1.01
CA VAL A 31 -5.00 10.76 1.63
C VAL A 31 -3.97 10.14 0.69
N GLU A 32 -2.82 10.79 0.57
CA GLU A 32 -1.70 10.32 -0.23
C GLU A 32 -0.42 10.25 0.61
N THR A 33 0.41 9.25 0.35
CA THR A 33 1.74 9.09 0.93
C THR A 33 2.72 8.68 -0.16
N GLU A 34 3.91 9.27 -0.13
CA GLU A 34 5.01 8.89 -1.01
C GLU A 34 5.79 7.71 -0.42
N VAL A 35 6.17 6.78 -1.28
CA VAL A 35 7.15 5.72 -1.00
C VAL A 35 8.29 5.87 -2.00
N ARG A 36 9.51 6.10 -1.50
CA ARG A 36 10.72 6.25 -2.30
C ARG A 36 11.54 4.96 -2.31
N TRP A 37 12.26 4.73 -3.41
CA TRP A 37 13.20 3.62 -3.56
C TRP A 37 14.33 3.55 -2.52
N ILE A 38 14.61 4.68 -1.84
CA ILE A 38 15.60 4.77 -0.77
C ILE A 38 15.02 4.46 0.62
N ASP A 39 13.69 4.37 0.74
CA ASP A 39 13.03 4.15 2.02
C ASP A 39 13.34 2.74 2.53
N THR A 40 13.44 2.60 3.84
CA THR A 40 13.72 1.28 4.43
C THR A 40 12.52 0.36 4.23
N ARG A 41 12.75 -0.96 4.26
CA ARG A 41 11.65 -1.93 4.17
C ARG A 41 10.62 -1.74 5.28
N GLU A 42 11.03 -1.28 6.46
CA GLU A 42 10.15 -1.01 7.60
C GLU A 42 9.21 0.17 7.32
N ASP A 43 9.73 1.26 6.77
CA ASP A 43 8.92 2.42 6.36
C ASP A 43 7.87 2.02 5.31
N ARG A 44 8.28 1.25 4.30
CA ARG A 44 7.37 0.74 3.26
C ARG A 44 6.34 -0.23 3.82
N TYR A 45 6.73 -1.07 4.78
CA TYR A 45 5.81 -1.97 5.46
C TYR A 45 4.75 -1.20 6.26
N ALA A 46 5.11 -0.10 6.91
CA ALA A 46 4.14 0.75 7.60
C ALA A 46 3.07 1.31 6.63
N VAL A 47 3.48 1.74 5.44
CA VAL A 47 2.55 2.18 4.38
C VAL A 47 1.67 1.02 3.90
N ALA A 48 2.26 -0.15 3.68
CA ALA A 48 1.52 -1.35 3.29
C ALA A 48 0.48 -1.77 4.34
N HIS A 49 0.82 -1.66 5.63
CA HIS A 49 -0.09 -1.95 6.73
C HIS A 49 -1.28 -0.98 6.76
N ALA A 50 -1.04 0.32 6.59
CA ALA A 50 -2.11 1.32 6.52
C ALA A 50 -3.01 1.11 5.29
N ALA A 51 -2.41 0.79 4.13
CA ALA A 51 -3.16 0.44 2.93
C ALA A 51 -4.02 -0.82 3.14
N ALA A 52 -3.48 -1.84 3.79
CA ALA A 52 -4.24 -3.06 4.13
C ALA A 52 -5.42 -2.77 5.07
N GLU A 53 -5.29 -1.79 5.97
CA GLU A 53 -6.40 -1.35 6.85
C GLU A 53 -7.55 -0.74 6.05
N VAL A 54 -7.25 0.04 5.00
CA VAL A 54 -8.29 0.53 4.08
C VAL A 54 -8.89 -0.63 3.27
N LEU A 55 -8.06 -1.53 2.75
CA LEU A 55 -8.52 -2.61 1.89
C LEU A 55 -9.39 -3.62 2.63
N CYS A 56 -9.01 -3.99 3.85
CA CYS A 56 -9.65 -5.09 4.58
C CYS A 56 -10.58 -4.59 5.70
N GLY A 57 -10.49 -3.31 6.05
CA GLY A 57 -11.13 -2.73 7.22
C GLY A 57 -10.52 -3.20 8.54
N THR A 58 -11.20 -2.84 9.62
CA THR A 58 -10.85 -3.27 10.97
C THR A 58 -11.92 -4.19 11.55
N THR A 59 -11.51 -5.12 12.42
CA THR A 59 -12.44 -5.92 13.21
C THR A 59 -13.20 -5.05 14.22
N ALA A 60 -14.24 -5.60 14.86
CA ALA A 60 -14.98 -4.92 15.92
C ALA A 60 -14.11 -4.48 17.13
N ARG A 61 -12.88 -5.00 17.25
CA ARG A 61 -11.92 -4.63 18.30
C ARG A 61 -10.92 -3.56 17.83
N GLY A 62 -11.08 -3.01 16.63
CA GLY A 62 -10.18 -2.01 16.05
C GLY A 62 -8.84 -2.57 15.58
N THR A 63 -8.75 -3.89 15.35
CA THR A 63 -7.55 -4.51 14.78
C THR A 63 -7.68 -4.65 13.27
N LEU A 64 -6.57 -4.57 12.54
CA LEU A 64 -6.54 -4.87 11.10
C LEU A 64 -7.22 -6.23 10.82
N ASN A 65 -8.17 -6.24 9.88
CA ASN A 65 -8.88 -7.45 9.45
C ASN A 65 -8.16 -8.15 8.29
N ALA A 66 -6.84 -8.31 8.40
CA ALA A 66 -6.00 -8.93 7.38
C ALA A 66 -4.95 -9.84 8.03
N THR A 67 -4.45 -10.81 7.26
CA THR A 67 -3.30 -11.63 7.69
C THR A 67 -1.99 -10.94 7.35
N ASN A 68 -0.90 -11.31 8.03
CA ASN A 68 0.44 -10.81 7.69
C ASN A 68 0.79 -11.06 6.21
N SER A 69 0.38 -12.20 5.65
CA SER A 69 0.62 -12.50 4.23
C SER A 69 -0.06 -11.50 3.30
N MET A 70 -1.28 -11.05 3.63
CA MET A 70 -1.97 -10.03 2.84
C MET A 70 -1.28 -8.66 2.92
N VAL A 71 -0.77 -8.28 4.09
CA VAL A 71 0.03 -7.05 4.23
C VAL A 71 1.30 -7.14 3.39
N HIS A 72 1.94 -8.31 3.36
CA HIS A 72 3.11 -8.55 2.51
C HIS A 72 2.77 -8.52 1.01
N GLU A 73 1.61 -9.01 0.59
CA GLU A 73 1.16 -8.88 -0.80
C GLU A 73 1.01 -7.39 -1.20
N VAL A 74 0.43 -6.57 -0.32
CA VAL A 74 0.35 -5.11 -0.55
C VAL A 74 1.75 -4.49 -0.62
N LEU A 75 2.66 -4.87 0.29
CA LEU A 75 4.04 -4.41 0.27
C LEU A 75 4.75 -4.78 -1.05
N ASP A 76 4.60 -6.01 -1.52
CA ASP A 76 5.25 -6.47 -2.75
C ASP A 76 4.72 -5.70 -3.99
N LEU A 77 3.44 -5.31 -3.97
CA LEU A 77 2.86 -4.46 -5.02
C LEU A 77 3.40 -3.02 -4.95
N ILE A 78 3.56 -2.45 -3.75
CA ILE A 78 4.22 -1.16 -3.55
C ILE A 78 5.65 -1.21 -4.07
N ASP A 79 6.43 -2.21 -3.62
CA ASP A 79 7.83 -2.41 -4.01
C ASP A 79 7.95 -2.55 -5.54
N ARG A 80 7.03 -3.30 -6.16
CA ARG A 80 7.01 -3.48 -7.62
C ARG A 80 6.71 -2.20 -8.41
N VAL A 81 5.82 -1.34 -7.92
CA VAL A 81 5.51 -0.06 -8.58
C VAL A 81 6.60 0.98 -8.32
N ALA A 82 7.07 1.08 -7.09
CA ALA A 82 8.10 2.01 -6.64
C ALA A 82 9.51 1.67 -7.15
N GLY A 83 9.78 0.39 -7.43
CA GLY A 83 11.07 -0.11 -7.90
C GLY A 83 12.07 -0.39 -6.78
N CYS A 84 11.57 -0.91 -5.64
CA CYS A 84 12.33 -1.21 -4.42
C CYS A 84 12.69 -2.69 -4.29
#